data_AF-A0A3B3IDB8-F1
#
_entry.id   AF-A0A3B3IDB8-F1
#
_cell.length_a   1.000
_cell.length_b   1.000
_cell.length_c   1.000
_cell.angle_alpha   90.00
_cell.angle_beta   90.00
_cell.angle_gamma   90.00
#
_symmetry.space_group_name_H-M   'P 1'
#
loop_
_entity.id
_entity.type
_entity.pdbx_description
1 polymer ?
#
loop_
_entity_poly.entity_id
_entity_poly.type
_entity_poly.pdbx_seq_one_letter_code
_entity_poly.pdbx_strand_id
1 'polypeptide(L)'
;MTYRLWRWCRGEGLEEVKALMIMAPEEVETAEIEETIQTVKCLGRVRVRGRMFYPTQNCVMVLCECKEDCNENVPPEVFHAGSETSWPIITLSEAPAPRDFSFKLKALMDAEGKTMNDIKGLLPESVPQISATESILQAVGDFLQKAHKPQPEGGYRRLRLFSGNMPVPPNEEPFDQWLEQAWLMVEESEGTEKEKRRRLMESLKGPALEIAKSIREADPEANPTVYLEALESSFGTAESGDDLYFAFRLMQQQPTEKLSDFLRRLERALSKVVQRGGFSADYKDKARLEQLLRGAVASDLMLIQLRLRERKNAPPTFLQLLREIRTEEEDDDQSYLQEGERWKKHLEN
;
A
#
# COMPACT_ATOMS: atom_id res chain seq x y z
N MET A 1 11.36 -12.19 0.76
CA MET A 1 12.60 -11.56 0.26
C MET A 1 12.89 -11.92 -1.19
N THR A 2 12.74 -13.18 -1.60
CA THR A 2 12.92 -13.69 -2.98
C THR A 2 12.13 -12.91 -4.05
N TYR A 3 10.86 -12.59 -3.83
CA TYR A 3 10.06 -11.77 -4.76
C TYR A 3 10.59 -10.33 -4.95
N ARG A 4 11.21 -9.75 -3.91
CA ARG A 4 11.82 -8.42 -3.99
C ARG A 4 13.11 -8.45 -4.79
N LEU A 5 13.95 -9.46 -4.55
CA LEU A 5 15.16 -9.72 -5.33
C LEU A 5 14.80 -9.86 -6.82
N TRP A 6 13.79 -10.67 -7.16
CA TRP A 6 13.34 -10.85 -8.54
C TRP A 6 12.96 -9.52 -9.24
N ARG A 7 12.14 -8.69 -8.56
CA ARG A 7 11.77 -7.36 -9.11
C ARG A 7 12.97 -6.43 -9.24
N TRP A 8 13.92 -6.49 -8.31
CA TRP A 8 15.10 -5.61 -8.32
C TRP A 8 16.07 -5.99 -9.45
N CYS A 9 16.31 -7.29 -9.66
CA CYS A 9 17.09 -7.76 -10.80
C CYS A 9 16.51 -7.27 -12.13
N ARG A 10 15.17 -7.36 -12.29
CA ARG A 10 14.48 -6.88 -13.49
C ARG A 10 14.62 -5.36 -13.70
N GLY A 11 14.66 -4.57 -12.62
CA GLY A 11 14.83 -3.12 -12.68
C GLY A 11 16.25 -2.69 -13.07
N GLU A 12 17.26 -3.42 -12.61
CA GLU A 12 18.69 -3.14 -12.89
C GLU A 12 19.22 -3.86 -14.14
N GLY A 13 18.38 -4.66 -14.81
CA GLY A 13 18.75 -5.42 -16.00
C GLY A 13 19.75 -6.55 -15.72
N LEU A 14 19.72 -7.14 -14.52
CA LEU A 14 20.62 -8.23 -14.11
C LEU A 14 20.04 -9.60 -14.45
N GLU A 15 20.93 -10.55 -14.77
CA GLU A 15 20.58 -11.96 -14.90
C GLU A 15 20.23 -12.54 -13.52
N GLU A 16 19.01 -13.07 -13.38
CA GLU A 16 18.48 -13.60 -12.11
C GLU A 16 19.36 -14.70 -11.49
N VAL A 17 19.98 -15.53 -12.33
CA VAL A 17 20.89 -16.61 -11.90
C VAL A 17 22.24 -16.11 -11.40
N LYS A 18 22.63 -14.87 -11.72
CA LYS A 18 23.89 -14.25 -11.27
C LYS A 18 23.68 -13.19 -10.20
N ALA A 19 22.45 -13.04 -9.71
CA ALA A 19 22.10 -12.01 -8.76
C ALA A 19 21.78 -12.61 -7.39
N LEU A 20 22.26 -11.96 -6.35
CA LEU A 20 21.91 -12.26 -4.97
C LEU A 20 21.64 -10.96 -4.21
N MET A 21 20.94 -11.09 -3.08
CA MET A 21 20.70 -9.98 -2.16
C MET A 21 21.22 -10.33 -0.78
N ILE A 22 21.86 -9.38 -0.12
CA ILE A 22 22.27 -9.51 1.28
C ILE A 22 21.61 -8.46 2.18
N MET A 23 21.63 -8.71 3.48
CA MET A 23 21.28 -7.73 4.51
C MET A 23 22.55 -7.35 5.28
N ALA A 24 23.06 -6.14 5.07
CA ALA A 24 24.26 -5.62 5.75
C ALA A 24 23.90 -4.44 6.68
N PRO A 25 24.69 -4.16 7.72
CA PRO A 25 24.56 -2.93 8.50
C PRO A 25 24.75 -1.66 7.64
N GLU A 26 24.15 -0.56 8.07
CA GLU A 26 24.20 0.71 7.31
C GLU A 26 25.60 1.32 7.26
N GLU A 27 26.43 1.00 8.24
CA GLU A 27 27.77 1.56 8.42
C GLU A 27 28.81 0.92 7.48
N VAL A 28 28.48 -0.23 6.88
CA VAL A 28 29.41 -0.98 6.01
C VAL A 28 29.44 -0.38 4.60
N GLU A 29 30.65 -0.09 4.12
CA GLU A 29 30.85 0.47 2.79
C GLU A 29 30.73 -0.58 1.67
N THR A 30 30.42 -0.11 0.46
CA THR A 30 30.26 -0.97 -0.72
C THR A 30 31.49 -1.86 -0.98
N ALA A 31 32.70 -1.33 -0.80
CA ALA A 31 33.93 -2.08 -1.03
C ALA A 31 34.09 -3.25 -0.03
N GLU A 32 33.76 -3.02 1.24
CA GLU A 32 33.78 -4.04 2.29
C GLU A 32 32.73 -5.13 2.06
N ILE A 33 31.56 -4.74 1.52
CA ILE A 33 30.51 -5.68 1.12
C ILE A 33 30.98 -6.59 -0.02
N GLU A 34 31.58 -6.01 -1.06
CA GLU A 34 32.14 -6.77 -2.18
C GLU A 34 33.23 -7.74 -1.71
N GLU A 35 34.16 -7.30 -0.88
CA GLU A 35 35.23 -8.13 -0.31
C GLU A 35 34.65 -9.30 0.51
N THR A 36 33.64 -9.02 1.34
CA THR A 36 33.02 -10.00 2.23
C THR A 36 32.27 -11.08 1.45
N ILE A 37 31.45 -10.69 0.48
CA ILE A 37 30.72 -11.67 -0.35
C ILE A 37 31.71 -12.46 -1.22
N GLN A 38 32.80 -11.85 -1.69
CA GLN A 38 33.84 -12.51 -2.47
C GLN A 38 34.65 -13.55 -1.67
N THR A 39 34.45 -13.66 -0.35
CA THR A 39 34.95 -14.81 0.43
C THR A 39 34.27 -16.11 0.02
N VAL A 40 33.02 -16.03 -0.47
CA VAL A 40 32.24 -17.16 -1.01
C VAL A 40 32.73 -17.48 -2.43
N LYS A 41 33.68 -18.42 -2.53
CA LYS A 41 34.40 -18.72 -3.77
C LYS A 41 33.53 -19.16 -4.95
N CYS A 42 32.37 -19.76 -4.72
CA CYS A 42 31.46 -20.20 -5.79
C CYS A 42 30.80 -19.03 -6.56
N LEU A 43 30.82 -17.80 -6.04
CA LEU A 43 30.22 -16.62 -6.68
C LEU A 43 31.17 -15.90 -7.65
N GLY A 44 32.47 -16.22 -7.61
CA GLY A 44 33.49 -15.54 -8.39
C GLY A 44 33.65 -14.07 -8.02
N ARG A 45 33.74 -13.19 -9.01
CA ARG A 45 33.83 -11.73 -8.79
C ARG A 45 32.45 -11.17 -8.48
N VAL A 46 32.34 -10.42 -7.40
CA VAL A 46 31.09 -9.78 -6.98
C VAL A 46 31.17 -8.27 -7.20
N ARG A 47 30.06 -7.67 -7.64
CA ARG A 47 29.87 -6.22 -7.72
C ARG A 47 28.53 -5.82 -7.13
N VAL A 48 28.52 -4.75 -6.34
CA VAL A 48 27.28 -4.16 -5.84
C VAL A 48 26.62 -3.33 -6.94
N ARG A 49 25.33 -3.58 -7.18
CA ARG A 49 24.55 -2.90 -8.23
C ARG A 49 23.49 -1.97 -7.66
N GLY A 50 23.02 -2.22 -6.43
CA GLY A 50 22.04 -1.37 -5.78
C GLY A 50 22.06 -1.52 -4.27
N ARG A 51 21.67 -0.44 -3.57
CA ARG A 51 21.52 -0.39 -2.12
C ARG A 51 20.18 0.23 -1.77
N MET A 52 19.46 -0.36 -0.83
CA MET A 52 18.14 0.10 -0.40
C MET A 52 18.03 -0.03 1.12
N PHE A 53 17.71 1.07 1.80
CA PHE A 53 17.48 1.04 3.24
C PHE A 53 16.24 0.21 3.58
N TYR A 54 16.35 -0.65 4.59
CA TYR A 54 15.28 -1.51 5.06
C TYR A 54 14.88 -1.16 6.51
N PRO A 55 13.86 -0.29 6.69
CA PRO A 55 13.55 0.35 7.97
C PRO A 55 13.17 -0.62 9.10
N THR A 56 12.61 -1.78 8.77
CA THR A 56 12.06 -2.73 9.75
C THR A 56 13.14 -3.49 10.53
N GLN A 57 14.36 -3.58 10.00
CA GLN A 57 15.50 -4.25 10.65
C GLN A 57 16.72 -3.33 10.80
N ASN A 58 16.54 -2.02 10.55
CA ASN A 58 17.60 -1.01 10.59
C ASN A 58 18.89 -1.45 9.88
N CYS A 59 18.75 -1.99 8.67
CA CYS A 59 19.85 -2.50 7.85
C CYS A 59 19.64 -2.09 6.39
N VAL A 60 20.65 -2.35 5.55
CA VAL A 60 20.59 -2.13 4.12
C VAL A 60 20.45 -3.45 3.37
N MET A 61 19.47 -3.49 2.47
CA MET A 61 19.41 -4.53 1.44
C MET A 61 20.41 -4.13 0.35
N VAL A 62 21.27 -5.06 -0.05
CA VAL A 62 22.27 -4.83 -1.09
C VAL A 62 22.11 -5.87 -2.18
N LEU A 63 21.95 -5.39 -3.42
CA LEU A 63 21.88 -6.22 -4.61
C LEU A 63 23.27 -6.39 -5.19
N CYS A 64 23.69 -7.64 -5.39
CA CYS A 64 25.01 -7.99 -5.87
C CYS A 64 24.91 -8.82 -7.14
N GLU A 65 25.73 -8.47 -8.13
CA GLU A 65 25.96 -9.21 -9.36
C GLU A 65 27.23 -10.04 -9.21
N CYS A 66 27.10 -11.34 -9.43
CA CYS A 66 28.15 -12.33 -9.35
C CYS A 66 28.61 -12.71 -10.76
N LYS A 67 29.86 -13.11 -10.89
CA LYS A 67 30.39 -13.60 -12.17
C LYS A 67 29.84 -15.00 -12.50
N GLU A 68 29.68 -15.82 -11.46
CA GLU A 68 29.22 -17.21 -11.55
C GLU A 68 27.77 -17.34 -11.08
N ASP A 69 27.12 -18.44 -11.46
CA ASP A 69 25.71 -18.70 -11.15
C ASP A 69 25.50 -19.02 -9.66
N CYS A 70 24.50 -18.37 -9.06
CA CYS A 70 24.09 -18.47 -7.65
C CYS A 70 23.17 -19.67 -7.35
N ASN A 71 23.13 -20.68 -8.23
CA ASN A 71 22.15 -21.76 -8.19
C ASN A 71 22.55 -22.92 -7.24
N GLU A 72 23.85 -23.15 -7.02
CA GLU A 72 24.32 -24.27 -6.21
C GLU A 72 25.47 -23.82 -5.27
N ASN A 73 25.46 -24.34 -4.03
CA ASN A 73 26.53 -24.16 -3.04
C ASN A 73 26.74 -22.72 -2.53
N VAL A 74 25.75 -21.83 -2.65
CA VAL A 74 25.77 -20.53 -1.97
C VAL A 74 25.38 -20.73 -0.51
N PRO A 75 26.21 -20.33 0.47
CA PRO A 75 25.85 -20.44 1.88
C PRO A 75 24.68 -19.50 2.20
N PRO A 76 23.81 -19.86 3.17
CA PRO A 76 22.66 -19.02 3.54
C PRO A 76 23.07 -17.72 4.23
N GLU A 77 24.31 -17.63 4.74
CA GLU A 77 24.85 -16.46 5.42
C GLU A 77 26.35 -16.34 5.14
N VAL A 78 26.89 -15.11 5.17
CA VAL A 78 28.32 -14.81 5.08
C VAL A 78 28.79 -14.06 6.33
N PHE A 79 29.98 -14.39 6.81
CA PHE A 79 30.58 -13.73 7.96
C PHE A 79 31.45 -12.56 7.52
N HIS A 80 31.21 -11.38 8.10
CA HIS A 80 32.06 -10.22 7.92
C HIS A 80 33.30 -10.33 8.80
N ALA A 81 34.49 -10.10 8.24
CA ALA A 81 35.75 -10.27 9.00
C ALA A 81 35.94 -9.22 10.11
N GLY A 82 35.30 -8.05 9.99
CA GLY A 82 35.41 -6.93 10.94
C GLY A 82 34.30 -6.84 11.99
N SER A 83 33.26 -7.68 11.91
CA SER A 83 32.13 -7.68 12.87
C SER A 83 31.66 -9.10 13.15
N GLU A 84 31.27 -9.41 14.39
CA GLU A 84 30.72 -10.74 14.78
C GLU A 84 29.31 -11.02 14.20
N THR A 85 28.94 -10.34 13.11
CA THR A 85 27.61 -10.39 12.52
C THR A 85 27.64 -11.20 11.23
N SER A 86 26.79 -12.22 11.12
CA SER A 86 26.52 -12.90 9.86
C SER A 86 25.50 -12.10 9.04
N TRP A 87 25.72 -12.04 7.72
CA TRP A 87 24.81 -11.38 6.79
C TRP A 87 24.04 -12.45 6.01
N PRO A 88 22.71 -12.49 6.08
CA PRO A 88 21.92 -13.45 5.33
C PRO A 88 22.03 -13.19 3.82
N ILE A 89 22.25 -14.26 3.06
CA ILE A 89 22.27 -14.28 1.60
C ILE A 89 20.93 -14.82 1.10
N ILE A 90 20.28 -14.05 0.23
CA ILE A 90 19.06 -14.40 -0.46
C ILE A 90 19.39 -14.61 -1.93
N THR A 91 19.17 -15.83 -2.43
CA THR A 91 19.24 -16.15 -3.87
C THR A 91 17.85 -16.44 -4.42
N LEU A 92 17.72 -16.50 -5.76
CA LEU A 92 16.49 -16.88 -6.44
C LEU A 92 16.38 -18.40 -6.69
N SER A 93 17.35 -19.21 -6.21
CA SER A 93 17.35 -20.65 -6.42
C SER A 93 16.18 -21.32 -5.70
N GLU A 94 15.49 -22.23 -6.40
CA GLU A 94 14.59 -23.19 -5.77
C GLU A 94 15.42 -24.06 -4.81
N ALA A 95 14.93 -24.23 -3.58
CA ALA A 95 15.55 -25.11 -2.61
C ALA A 95 15.65 -26.54 -3.19
N PRO A 96 16.80 -27.21 -3.12
CA PRO A 96 16.87 -28.60 -3.54
C PRO A 96 15.97 -29.42 -2.62
N ALA A 97 14.98 -30.11 -3.20
CA ALA A 97 14.12 -31.05 -2.49
C ALA A 97 14.99 -32.07 -1.73
N PRO A 98 14.63 -32.47 -0.49
CA PRO A 98 15.44 -33.39 0.30
C PRO A 98 15.35 -34.80 -0.30
N ARG A 99 16.24 -35.12 -1.26
CA ARG A 99 16.26 -36.41 -1.96
C ARG A 99 16.97 -37.54 -1.22
N ASP A 100 17.63 -37.29 -0.09
CA ASP A 100 18.66 -38.23 0.36
C ASP A 100 18.35 -39.09 1.59
N PHE A 101 17.29 -38.83 2.36
CA PHE A 101 17.03 -39.68 3.54
C PHE A 101 16.51 -41.07 3.15
N SER A 102 15.53 -41.13 2.25
CA SER A 102 14.92 -42.41 1.86
C SER A 102 15.89 -43.31 1.11
N PHE A 103 16.82 -42.71 0.35
CA PHE A 103 17.84 -43.47 -0.39
C PHE A 103 18.92 -44.01 0.55
N LYS A 104 19.41 -43.20 1.50
CA LYS A 104 20.37 -43.63 2.52
C LYS A 104 19.79 -44.67 3.47
N LEU A 105 18.53 -44.50 3.87
CA LEU A 105 17.83 -45.48 4.72
C LEU A 105 17.67 -46.82 4.00
N LYS A 106 17.31 -46.79 2.71
CA LYS A 106 17.19 -48.00 1.90
C LYS A 106 18.53 -48.69 1.68
N ALA A 107 19.59 -47.93 1.37
CA ALA A 107 20.94 -48.47 1.22
C ALA A 107 21.48 -49.10 2.52
N LEU A 108 21.18 -48.52 3.68
CA LEU A 108 21.53 -49.09 4.99
C LEU A 108 20.76 -50.37 5.30
N MET A 109 19.46 -50.41 4.99
CA MET A 109 18.64 -51.62 5.15
C MET A 109 19.15 -52.76 4.27
N ASP A 110 19.49 -52.47 3.02
CA ASP A 110 20.01 -53.45 2.06
C ASP A 110 21.42 -53.94 2.48
N ALA A 111 22.29 -53.06 3.00
CA ALA A 111 23.64 -53.42 3.45
C ALA A 111 23.65 -54.29 4.73
N GLU A 112 22.69 -54.07 5.63
CA GLU A 112 22.54 -54.83 6.87
C GLU A 112 21.66 -56.08 6.71
N GLY A 113 21.11 -56.33 5.51
CA GLY A 113 20.23 -57.46 5.21
C GLY A 113 18.89 -57.41 5.95
N LYS A 114 18.43 -56.22 6.36
CA LYS A 114 17.22 -56.02 7.18
C LYS A 114 16.07 -55.50 6.33
N THR A 115 14.87 -55.95 6.64
CA THR A 115 13.64 -55.57 5.92
C THR A 115 12.79 -54.58 6.74
N MET A 116 11.90 -53.85 6.07
CA MET A 116 10.99 -52.88 6.71
C MET A 116 10.12 -53.51 7.82
N ASN A 117 9.93 -54.83 7.80
CA ASN A 117 9.17 -55.57 8.80
C ASN A 117 9.95 -55.77 10.11
N ASP A 118 11.29 -55.81 10.05
CA ASP A 118 12.13 -55.97 11.24
C ASP A 118 12.11 -54.72 12.13
N ILE A 119 11.81 -53.56 11.53
CA ILE A 119 11.66 -52.28 12.22
C ILE A 119 10.26 -52.16 12.85
N LYS A 120 9.23 -52.78 12.24
CA LYS A 120 7.86 -52.77 12.78
C LYS A 120 7.75 -53.50 14.12
N GLY A 121 8.59 -54.50 14.38
CA GLY A 121 8.60 -55.25 15.65
C GLY A 121 9.17 -54.49 16.86
N LEU A 122 9.78 -53.32 16.65
CA LEU A 122 10.34 -52.48 17.73
C LEU A 122 9.36 -51.40 18.22
N LEU A 123 8.17 -51.31 17.63
CA LEU A 123 7.12 -50.39 18.05
C LEU A 123 6.05 -51.16 18.83
N PRO A 124 5.64 -50.70 20.03
CA PRO A 124 4.63 -51.41 20.83
C PRO A 124 3.29 -51.52 20.09
N GLU A 125 2.68 -52.71 20.17
CA GLU A 125 1.42 -53.07 19.51
C GLU A 125 0.21 -52.23 19.96
N SER A 126 -0.72 -52.12 19.02
CA SER A 126 -1.81 -51.17 18.86
C SER A 126 -3.06 -51.39 19.71
N VAL A 127 -3.68 -50.29 20.15
CA VAL A 127 -5.14 -50.14 20.39
C VAL A 127 -5.70 -49.13 19.34
N PRO A 128 -7.03 -49.07 19.12
CA PRO A 128 -7.65 -48.97 17.80
C PRO A 128 -7.46 -47.58 17.17
N GLN A 129 -7.12 -47.55 15.89
CA GLN A 129 -6.94 -46.31 15.13
C GLN A 129 -8.28 -45.59 14.89
N ILE A 130 -8.71 -44.78 15.86
CA ILE A 130 -9.21 -43.45 15.50
C ILE A 130 -7.97 -42.75 14.99
N SER A 131 -7.92 -42.55 13.68
CA SER A 131 -6.66 -42.28 13.01
C SER A 131 -6.02 -41.07 13.69
N ALA A 132 -4.74 -41.17 14.04
CA ALA A 132 -4.02 -40.01 14.57
C ALA A 132 -4.14 -38.84 13.59
N THR A 133 -4.33 -39.13 12.29
CA THR A 133 -4.78 -38.19 11.28
C THR A 133 -6.13 -37.55 11.57
N GLU A 134 -7.14 -38.19 12.14
CA GLU A 134 -8.42 -37.56 12.51
C GLU A 134 -8.29 -36.67 13.76
N SER A 135 -7.55 -37.07 14.79
CA SER A 135 -7.30 -36.20 15.95
C SER A 135 -6.33 -35.06 15.60
N ILE A 136 -5.39 -35.29 14.68
CA ILE A 136 -4.52 -34.24 14.12
C ILE A 136 -5.30 -33.41 13.11
N LEU A 137 -6.20 -33.94 12.29
CA LEU A 137 -7.04 -33.16 11.35
C LEU A 137 -8.15 -32.42 12.10
N GLN A 138 -8.59 -32.92 13.25
CA GLN A 138 -9.50 -32.24 14.18
C GLN A 138 -8.72 -31.19 14.97
N ALA A 139 -7.51 -31.49 15.46
CA ALA A 139 -6.68 -30.48 16.14
C ALA A 139 -6.13 -29.43 15.17
N VAL A 140 -5.82 -29.81 13.93
CA VAL A 140 -5.46 -28.93 12.81
C VAL A 140 -6.72 -28.25 12.29
N GLY A 141 -7.89 -28.87 12.33
CA GLY A 141 -9.18 -28.29 11.97
C GLY A 141 -9.64 -27.26 13.00
N ASP A 142 -9.44 -27.52 14.29
CA ASP A 142 -9.70 -26.66 15.43
C ASP A 142 -8.62 -25.57 15.54
N PHE A 143 -7.37 -25.88 15.19
CA PHE A 143 -6.28 -24.91 15.07
C PHE A 143 -6.45 -24.05 13.83
N LEU A 144 -6.92 -24.59 12.70
CA LEU A 144 -7.31 -23.84 11.51
C LEU A 144 -8.61 -23.09 11.76
N GLN A 145 -9.54 -23.54 12.60
CA GLN A 145 -10.71 -22.74 13.02
C GLN A 145 -10.37 -21.71 14.11
N LYS A 146 -9.29 -21.90 14.87
CA LYS A 146 -8.74 -20.89 15.80
C LYS A 146 -7.81 -19.89 15.11
N ALA A 147 -7.08 -20.33 14.08
CA ALA A 147 -6.20 -19.52 13.24
C ALA A 147 -6.96 -18.87 12.06
N HIS A 148 -8.06 -19.49 11.63
CA HIS A 148 -9.23 -18.92 10.95
C HIS A 148 -10.40 -18.74 11.92
N LYS A 149 -10.12 -18.31 13.16
CA LYS A 149 -10.90 -17.15 13.55
C LYS A 149 -10.45 -16.14 12.51
N PRO A 150 -11.33 -15.60 11.65
CA PRO A 150 -10.93 -14.41 10.94
C PRO A 150 -10.35 -13.52 12.04
N GLN A 151 -9.05 -13.25 11.96
CA GLN A 151 -8.61 -11.93 12.33
C GLN A 151 -9.70 -11.05 11.76
N PRO A 152 -10.41 -10.22 12.55
CA PRO A 152 -11.24 -9.19 11.96
C PRO A 152 -10.32 -8.13 11.33
N GLU A 153 -9.31 -8.56 10.57
CA GLU A 153 -8.85 -7.95 9.34
C GLU A 153 -9.90 -8.29 8.27
N GLY A 154 -11.17 -8.02 8.57
CA GLY A 154 -12.11 -7.66 7.52
C GLY A 154 -11.52 -6.40 6.90
N GLY A 155 -10.88 -6.55 5.74
CA GLY A 155 -10.72 -5.59 4.65
C GLY A 155 -10.13 -4.19 4.88
N TYR A 156 -10.04 -3.66 6.10
CA TYR A 156 -9.76 -2.26 6.36
C TYR A 156 -8.31 -2.07 6.80
N ARG A 157 -7.55 -1.36 5.96
CA ARG A 157 -6.17 -0.96 6.24
C ARG A 157 -6.09 -0.31 7.62
N ARG A 158 -5.07 -0.66 8.41
CA ARG A 158 -4.72 0.03 9.66
C ARG A 158 -4.72 1.54 9.44
N LEU A 159 -5.46 2.27 10.28
CA LEU A 159 -5.50 3.74 10.27
C LEU A 159 -4.08 4.32 10.33
N ARG A 160 -3.83 5.35 9.52
CA ARG A 160 -2.59 6.15 9.58
C ARG A 160 -2.53 6.91 10.90
N LEU A 161 -1.35 7.43 11.21
CA LEU A 161 -1.13 8.18 12.44
C LEU A 161 -1.63 9.62 12.31
N PHE A 162 -2.20 10.14 13.39
CA PHE A 162 -2.61 11.54 13.52
C PHE A 162 -2.30 12.08 14.92
N SER A 163 -1.53 13.18 15.01
CA SER A 163 -1.19 13.82 16.29
C SER A 163 -2.01 15.05 16.65
N GLY A 164 -2.61 15.72 15.67
CA GLY A 164 -3.22 17.04 15.87
C GLY A 164 -2.23 18.22 15.89
N ASN A 165 -0.96 17.99 15.55
CA ASN A 165 0.04 19.05 15.44
C ASN A 165 -0.03 19.77 14.08
N MET A 166 0.24 21.07 14.08
CA MET A 166 0.39 21.90 12.88
C MET A 166 1.78 22.56 12.84
N PRO A 167 2.54 22.44 11.73
CA PRO A 167 2.21 21.71 10.50
C PRO A 167 2.20 20.17 10.70
N VAL A 168 1.48 19.46 9.84
CA VAL A 168 1.34 17.98 9.90
C VAL A 168 2.72 17.33 9.70
N PRO A 169 3.17 16.44 10.61
CA PRO A 169 4.43 15.71 10.45
C PRO A 169 4.47 14.85 9.16
N PRO A 170 5.64 14.66 8.52
CA PRO A 170 5.73 13.96 7.22
C PRO A 170 5.24 12.50 7.20
N ASN A 171 5.14 11.86 8.37
CA ASN A 171 4.70 10.47 8.54
C ASN A 171 3.26 10.34 9.04
N GLU A 172 2.53 11.46 9.10
CA GLU A 172 1.16 11.54 9.59
C GLU A 172 0.21 12.02 8.49
N GLU A 173 -1.07 11.71 8.67
CA GLU A 173 -2.12 12.09 7.73
C GLU A 173 -2.80 13.40 8.19
N PRO A 174 -3.15 14.32 7.27
CA PRO A 174 -3.95 15.49 7.60
C PRO A 174 -5.29 15.09 8.23
N PHE A 175 -5.79 15.93 9.14
CA PHE A 175 -6.98 15.59 9.95
C PHE A 175 -8.18 15.15 9.11
N ASP A 176 -8.56 15.91 8.07
CA ASP A 176 -9.69 15.57 7.19
C ASP A 176 -9.59 14.15 6.60
N GLN A 177 -8.41 13.77 6.11
CA GLN A 177 -8.18 12.46 5.47
C GLN A 177 -8.18 11.33 6.50
N TRP A 178 -7.56 11.56 7.65
CA TRP A 178 -7.56 10.59 8.75
C TRP A 178 -8.99 10.37 9.28
N LEU A 179 -9.77 11.44 9.45
CA LEU A 179 -11.13 11.39 9.96
C LEU A 179 -12.06 10.61 9.01
N GLU A 180 -11.95 10.84 7.70
CA GLU A 180 -12.69 10.05 6.69
C GLU A 180 -12.39 8.55 6.80
N GLN A 181 -11.10 8.17 6.92
CA GLN A 181 -10.72 6.76 7.11
C GLN A 181 -11.22 6.21 8.44
N ALA A 182 -11.21 7.02 9.50
CA ALA A 182 -11.62 6.61 10.83
C ALA A 182 -13.13 6.34 10.91
N TRP A 183 -13.96 7.19 10.30
CA TRP A 183 -15.40 6.95 10.16
C TRP A 183 -15.68 5.68 9.38
N LEU A 184 -15.05 5.50 8.21
CA LEU A 184 -15.20 4.29 7.40
C LEU A 184 -14.84 3.04 8.20
N MET A 185 -13.74 3.08 8.95
CA MET A 185 -13.33 1.98 9.83
C MET A 185 -14.37 1.70 10.92
N VAL A 186 -14.92 2.73 11.56
CA VAL A 186 -15.93 2.55 12.62
C VAL A 186 -17.26 2.00 12.08
N GLU A 187 -17.70 2.47 10.91
CA GLU A 187 -18.97 2.07 10.29
C GLU A 187 -18.90 0.68 9.66
N GLU A 188 -17.83 0.39 8.92
CA GLU A 188 -17.78 -0.79 8.06
C GLU A 188 -17.01 -1.98 8.66
N SER A 189 -16.27 -1.81 9.78
CA SER A 189 -15.56 -2.93 10.40
C SER A 189 -16.46 -3.83 11.25
N GLU A 190 -16.36 -5.15 11.03
CA GLU A 190 -17.10 -6.20 11.76
C GLU A 190 -16.56 -6.47 13.19
N GLY A 191 -15.95 -5.47 13.83
CA GLY A 191 -15.36 -5.56 15.16
C GLY A 191 -16.31 -5.12 16.29
N THR A 192 -16.01 -5.55 17.52
CA THR A 192 -16.68 -4.98 18.71
C THR A 192 -16.33 -3.49 18.88
N GLU A 193 -17.20 -2.71 19.51
CA GLU A 193 -16.94 -1.30 19.81
C GLU A 193 -15.62 -1.09 20.58
N LYS A 194 -15.28 -2.02 21.47
CA LYS A 194 -14.00 -2.05 22.19
C LYS A 194 -12.79 -2.16 21.25
N GLU A 195 -12.88 -3.00 20.23
CA GLU A 195 -11.83 -3.18 19.23
C GLU A 195 -11.70 -1.93 18.33
N LYS A 196 -12.83 -1.34 17.92
CA LYS A 196 -12.86 -0.07 17.18
C LYS A 196 -12.22 1.06 17.98
N ARG A 197 -12.58 1.20 19.27
CA ARG A 197 -11.92 2.15 20.21
C ARG A 197 -10.42 1.92 20.28
N ARG A 198 -9.96 0.68 20.43
CA ARG A 198 -8.53 0.34 20.49
C ARG A 198 -7.82 0.81 19.21
N ARG A 199 -8.39 0.53 18.04
CA ARG A 199 -7.82 0.95 16.74
C ARG A 199 -7.76 2.47 16.59
N LEU A 200 -8.80 3.20 17.00
CA LEU A 200 -8.77 4.66 17.04
C LEU A 200 -7.62 5.15 17.92
N MET A 201 -7.56 4.69 19.17
CA MET A 201 -6.52 5.08 20.12
C MET A 201 -5.09 4.79 19.61
N GLU A 202 -4.86 3.66 18.94
CA GLU A 202 -3.56 3.28 18.38
C GLU A 202 -3.09 4.12 17.20
N SER A 203 -4.04 4.77 16.54
CA SER A 203 -3.75 5.68 15.42
C SER A 203 -3.52 7.12 15.88
N LEU A 204 -3.83 7.45 17.13
CA LEU A 204 -3.71 8.80 17.68
C LEU A 204 -2.37 9.01 18.42
N LYS A 205 -1.85 10.24 18.33
CA LYS A 205 -0.67 10.71 19.06
C LYS A 205 -0.89 12.12 19.60
N GLY A 206 0.06 12.62 20.39
CA GLY A 206 0.13 14.04 20.77
C GLY A 206 -1.19 14.59 21.34
N PRO A 207 -1.54 15.86 21.03
CA PRO A 207 -2.80 16.48 21.44
C PRO A 207 -4.05 15.64 21.15
N ALA A 208 -4.10 14.95 20.01
CA ALA A 208 -5.26 14.15 19.62
C ALA A 208 -5.47 12.93 20.53
N LEU A 209 -4.38 12.28 20.95
CA LEU A 209 -4.44 11.17 21.90
C LEU A 209 -4.86 11.65 23.29
N GLU A 210 -4.49 12.85 23.72
CA GLU A 210 -4.89 13.39 25.03
C GLU A 210 -6.40 13.65 25.12
N ILE A 211 -7.03 14.13 24.05
CA ILE A 211 -8.50 14.24 23.97
C ILE A 211 -9.15 12.86 24.08
N ALA A 212 -8.66 11.89 23.32
CA ALA A 212 -9.21 10.54 23.33
C ALA A 212 -9.06 9.84 24.70
N LYS A 213 -7.92 10.05 25.40
CA LYS A 213 -7.74 9.58 26.79
C LYS A 213 -8.75 10.22 27.74
N SER A 214 -8.98 11.53 27.62
CA SER A 214 -9.94 12.26 28.46
C SER A 214 -11.36 11.69 28.34
N ILE A 215 -11.78 11.34 27.13
CA ILE A 215 -13.08 10.69 26.88
C ILE A 215 -13.12 9.32 27.57
N ARG A 216 -12.08 8.51 27.40
CA ARG A 216 -12.00 7.17 28.01
C ARG A 216 -11.96 7.20 29.54
N GLU A 217 -11.35 8.22 30.12
CA GLU A 217 -11.32 8.44 31.57
C GLU A 217 -12.70 8.79 32.11
N ALA A 218 -13.49 9.59 31.38
CA ALA A 218 -14.86 9.92 31.74
C ALA A 218 -15.83 8.74 31.54
N ASP A 219 -15.68 8.01 30.43
CA ASP A 219 -16.47 6.82 30.10
C ASP A 219 -15.61 5.77 29.36
N PRO A 220 -15.17 4.70 30.06
CA PRO A 220 -14.40 3.62 29.45
C PRO A 220 -15.14 2.85 28.35
N GLU A 221 -16.47 2.90 28.36
CA GLU A 221 -17.35 2.19 27.44
C GLU A 221 -18.00 3.12 26.40
N ALA A 222 -17.52 4.36 26.28
CA ALA A 222 -17.98 5.34 25.29
C ALA A 222 -17.99 4.77 23.87
N ASN A 223 -18.99 5.13 23.06
CA ASN A 223 -19.06 4.70 21.68
C ASN A 223 -17.88 5.30 20.87
N PRO A 224 -17.19 4.54 19.98
CA PRO A 224 -16.20 5.05 19.03
C PRO A 224 -16.60 6.35 18.31
N THR A 225 -17.87 6.56 17.97
CA THR A 225 -18.34 7.79 17.33
C THR A 225 -18.14 9.03 18.20
N VAL A 226 -18.27 8.89 19.53
CA VAL A 226 -18.02 9.98 20.49
C VAL A 226 -16.57 10.46 20.42
N TYR A 227 -15.62 9.55 20.17
CA TYR A 227 -14.22 9.91 19.97
C TYR A 227 -14.04 10.72 18.68
N LEU A 228 -14.68 10.29 17.58
CA LEU A 228 -14.59 10.96 16.28
C LEU A 228 -15.24 12.35 16.32
N GLU A 229 -16.41 12.48 16.92
CA GLU A 229 -17.11 13.76 17.10
C GLU A 229 -16.29 14.75 17.94
N ALA A 230 -15.69 14.28 19.04
CA ALA A 230 -14.84 15.13 19.88
C ALA A 230 -13.56 15.58 19.14
N LEU A 231 -12.94 14.68 18.36
CA LEU A 231 -11.78 15.02 17.53
C LEU A 231 -12.17 15.99 16.41
N GLU A 232 -13.31 15.80 15.75
CA GLU A 232 -13.83 16.74 14.76
C GLU A 232 -14.12 18.11 15.36
N SER A 233 -14.70 18.16 16.56
CA SER A 233 -14.90 19.41 17.28
C SER A 233 -13.60 20.11 17.67
N SER A 234 -12.50 19.36 17.84
CA SER A 234 -11.22 19.91 18.34
C SER A 234 -10.25 20.29 17.23
N PHE A 235 -10.20 19.50 16.15
CA PHE A 235 -9.22 19.63 15.06
C PHE A 235 -9.87 19.87 13.68
N GLY A 236 -11.19 19.75 13.58
CA GLY A 236 -11.90 20.03 12.33
C GLY A 236 -11.81 21.50 11.95
N THR A 237 -12.00 21.78 10.66
CA THR A 237 -12.14 23.16 10.20
C THR A 237 -13.32 23.83 10.91
N ALA A 238 -13.09 25.03 11.42
CA ALA A 238 -14.12 25.89 12.00
C ALA A 238 -15.03 26.49 10.91
N GLU A 239 -14.71 26.30 9.63
CA GLU A 239 -15.52 26.75 8.50
C GLU A 239 -16.89 26.05 8.52
N SER A 240 -17.94 26.87 8.52
CA SER A 240 -19.31 26.39 8.40
C SER A 240 -19.61 25.90 6.97
N GLY A 241 -20.68 25.12 6.81
CA GLY A 241 -21.17 24.76 5.48
C GLY A 241 -21.46 25.99 4.61
N ASP A 242 -21.91 27.09 5.21
CA ASP A 242 -22.17 28.35 4.51
C ASP A 242 -20.87 29.00 4.04
N ASP A 243 -19.83 29.05 4.88
CA ASP A 243 -18.51 29.59 4.50
C ASP A 243 -17.91 28.80 3.33
N LEU A 244 -18.00 27.47 3.40
CA LEU A 244 -17.57 26.59 2.31
C LEU A 244 -18.40 26.81 1.05
N TYR A 245 -19.71 27.05 1.18
CA TYR A 245 -20.57 27.36 0.02
C TYR A 245 -20.18 28.69 -0.61
N PHE A 246 -19.91 29.73 0.18
CA PHE A 246 -19.40 31.01 -0.32
C PHE A 246 -18.06 30.81 -1.04
N ALA A 247 -17.12 30.09 -0.45
CA ALA A 247 -15.83 29.77 -1.07
C ALA A 247 -16.01 29.01 -2.40
N PHE A 248 -16.89 28.01 -2.44
CA PHE A 248 -17.26 27.29 -3.67
C PHE A 248 -17.77 28.24 -4.76
N ARG A 249 -18.63 29.20 -4.41
CA ARG A 249 -19.19 30.17 -5.37
C ARG A 249 -18.17 31.19 -5.89
N LEU A 250 -17.04 31.35 -5.21
CA LEU A 250 -15.93 32.20 -5.64
C LEU A 250 -14.88 31.46 -6.47
N MET A 251 -14.98 30.13 -6.60
CA MET A 251 -14.00 29.34 -7.35
C MET A 251 -14.00 29.70 -8.84
N GLN A 252 -12.81 29.98 -9.36
CA GLN A 252 -12.54 30.20 -10.77
C GLN A 252 -11.47 29.22 -11.27
N GLN A 253 -11.51 28.95 -12.56
CA GLN A 253 -10.46 28.28 -13.30
C GLN A 253 -9.18 29.10 -13.23
N GLN A 254 -8.08 28.47 -12.86
CA GLN A 254 -6.78 29.11 -12.78
C GLN A 254 -6.18 29.27 -14.19
N PRO A 255 -5.28 30.24 -14.40
CA PRO A 255 -4.54 30.33 -15.65
C PRO A 255 -3.86 29.00 -15.96
N THR A 256 -3.95 28.53 -17.21
CA THR A 256 -3.38 27.25 -17.71
C THR A 256 -4.02 25.97 -17.16
N GLU A 257 -5.03 26.07 -16.30
CA GLU A 257 -5.73 24.90 -15.79
C GLU A 257 -6.71 24.35 -16.82
N LYS A 258 -6.67 23.03 -17.05
CA LYS A 258 -7.66 22.34 -17.88
C LYS A 258 -9.05 22.41 -17.26
N LEU A 259 -10.09 22.42 -18.09
CA LEU A 259 -11.48 22.51 -17.62
C LEU A 259 -11.86 21.28 -16.78
N SER A 260 -11.32 20.11 -17.12
CA SER A 260 -11.49 18.87 -16.36
C SER A 260 -10.89 18.94 -14.96
N ASP A 261 -9.74 19.59 -14.79
CA ASP A 261 -9.10 19.78 -13.48
C ASP A 261 -9.88 20.78 -12.63
N PHE A 262 -10.36 21.86 -13.23
CA PHE A 262 -11.24 22.81 -12.56
C PHE A 262 -12.53 22.12 -12.07
N LEU A 263 -13.16 21.31 -12.91
CA LEU A 263 -14.35 20.54 -12.55
C LEU A 263 -14.10 19.60 -11.36
N ARG A 264 -12.94 18.92 -11.31
CA ARG A 264 -12.58 18.07 -10.18
C ARG A 264 -12.39 18.88 -8.89
N ARG A 265 -11.81 20.08 -8.96
CA ARG A 265 -11.73 20.98 -7.80
C ARG A 265 -13.12 21.41 -7.34
N LEU A 266 -14.02 21.78 -8.26
CA LEU A 266 -15.41 22.11 -7.93
C LEU A 266 -16.10 20.94 -7.23
N GLU A 267 -15.93 19.71 -7.71
CA GLU A 267 -16.57 18.54 -7.09
C GLU A 267 -16.05 18.27 -5.68
N ARG A 268 -14.74 18.42 -5.44
CA ARG A 268 -14.17 18.29 -4.09
C ARG A 268 -14.75 19.35 -3.15
N ALA A 269 -14.77 20.61 -3.56
CA ALA A 269 -15.32 21.70 -2.76
C ALA A 269 -16.81 21.49 -2.47
N LEU A 270 -17.62 21.19 -3.49
CA LEU A 270 -19.05 20.98 -3.34
C LEU A 270 -19.38 19.77 -2.46
N SER A 271 -18.57 18.71 -2.49
CA SER A 271 -18.75 17.56 -1.59
C SER A 271 -18.55 17.95 -0.13
N LYS A 272 -17.54 18.76 0.18
CA LYS A 272 -17.32 19.31 1.53
C LYS A 272 -18.48 20.20 1.99
N VAL A 273 -19.02 21.03 1.10
CA VAL A 273 -20.20 21.87 1.41
C VAL A 273 -21.40 21.01 1.82
N VAL A 274 -21.70 19.96 1.05
CA VAL A 274 -22.83 19.07 1.33
C VAL A 274 -22.59 18.31 2.65
N GLN A 275 -21.38 17.80 2.88
CA GLN A 275 -21.01 17.11 4.11
C GLN A 275 -21.20 18.01 5.36
N ARG A 276 -20.90 19.31 5.24
CA ARG A 276 -21.07 20.30 6.31
C ARG A 276 -22.46 20.96 6.33
N GLY A 277 -23.42 20.44 5.58
CA GLY A 277 -24.81 20.90 5.59
C GLY A 277 -25.05 22.27 4.95
N GLY A 278 -24.07 22.84 4.24
CA GLY A 278 -24.22 24.14 3.56
C GLY A 278 -25.02 24.08 2.26
N PHE A 279 -25.30 22.87 1.75
CA PHE A 279 -26.04 22.66 0.51
C PHE A 279 -26.68 21.27 0.46
N SER A 280 -27.87 21.15 -0.14
CA SER A 280 -28.54 19.86 -0.29
C SER A 280 -27.91 19.02 -1.41
N ALA A 281 -27.71 17.72 -1.13
CA ALA A 281 -27.19 16.75 -2.09
C ALA A 281 -28.07 16.61 -3.34
N ASP A 282 -29.38 16.82 -3.22
CA ASP A 282 -30.34 16.67 -4.33
C ASP A 282 -30.09 17.66 -5.49
N TYR A 283 -29.47 18.80 -5.18
CA TYR A 283 -29.20 19.85 -6.14
C TYR A 283 -27.73 19.91 -6.57
N LYS A 284 -26.92 18.92 -6.18
CA LYS A 284 -25.45 18.93 -6.37
C LYS A 284 -25.07 19.09 -7.84
N ASP A 285 -25.73 18.36 -8.73
CA ASP A 285 -25.45 18.42 -10.18
C ASP A 285 -25.76 19.79 -10.77
N LYS A 286 -26.85 20.41 -10.32
CA LYS A 286 -27.23 21.76 -10.73
C LYS A 286 -26.22 22.81 -10.24
N ALA A 287 -25.86 22.76 -8.96
CA ALA A 287 -24.88 23.69 -8.39
C ALA A 287 -23.51 23.59 -9.07
N ARG A 288 -23.06 22.36 -9.36
CA ARG A 288 -21.82 22.11 -10.09
C ARG A 288 -21.85 22.73 -11.48
N LEU A 289 -22.90 22.47 -12.26
CA LEU A 289 -23.04 23.01 -13.62
C LEU A 289 -23.10 24.54 -13.61
N GLU A 290 -23.86 25.14 -12.69
CA GLU A 290 -23.94 26.58 -12.55
C GLU A 290 -22.60 27.22 -12.19
N GLN A 291 -21.83 26.61 -11.29
CA GLN A 291 -20.54 27.14 -10.90
C GLN A 291 -19.48 26.92 -11.99
N LEU A 292 -19.53 25.79 -12.71
CA LEU A 292 -18.67 25.57 -13.86
C LEU A 292 -18.90 26.67 -14.92
N LEU A 293 -20.15 26.96 -15.26
CA LEU A 293 -20.51 28.02 -16.21
C LEU A 293 -20.09 29.43 -15.76
N ARG A 294 -19.96 29.66 -14.45
CA ARG A 294 -19.55 30.96 -13.88
C ARG A 294 -18.03 31.09 -13.76
N GLY A 295 -17.37 30.02 -13.36
CA GLY A 295 -15.97 30.03 -12.98
C GLY A 295 -15.00 29.58 -14.07
N ALA A 296 -15.47 28.95 -15.15
CA ALA A 296 -14.63 28.50 -16.28
C ALA A 296 -14.27 29.67 -17.22
N VAL A 297 -13.60 30.67 -16.66
CA VAL A 297 -13.26 31.94 -17.32
C VAL A 297 -12.27 31.81 -18.48
N ALA A 298 -11.62 30.65 -18.64
CA ALA A 298 -10.63 30.39 -19.69
C ALA A 298 -11.09 29.36 -20.74
N SER A 299 -12.32 28.85 -20.63
CA SER A 299 -12.80 27.74 -21.47
C SER A 299 -14.16 28.01 -22.13
N ASP A 300 -14.46 29.27 -22.46
CA ASP A 300 -15.75 29.68 -23.03
C ASP A 300 -16.17 28.88 -24.28
N LEU A 301 -15.22 28.57 -25.17
CA LEU A 301 -15.48 27.82 -26.40
C LEU A 301 -15.97 26.39 -26.07
N MET A 302 -15.29 25.72 -25.14
CA MET A 302 -15.68 24.38 -24.67
C MET A 302 -17.07 24.39 -24.02
N LEU A 303 -17.41 25.42 -23.24
CA LEU A 303 -18.75 25.54 -22.65
C LEU A 303 -19.85 25.62 -23.73
N ILE A 304 -19.53 26.21 -24.89
CA ILE A 304 -20.42 26.32 -26.05
C ILE A 304 -20.48 24.98 -26.79
N GLN A 305 -19.35 24.36 -27.11
CA GLN A 305 -19.28 23.05 -27.80
C GLN A 305 -20.08 21.98 -27.04
N LEU A 306 -19.94 21.94 -25.72
CA LEU A 306 -20.64 21.01 -24.82
C LEU A 306 -22.09 21.42 -24.50
N ARG A 307 -22.55 22.57 -25.02
CA ARG A 307 -23.91 23.12 -24.82
C ARG A 307 -24.35 23.19 -23.35
N LEU A 308 -23.42 23.51 -22.46
CA LEU A 308 -23.66 23.43 -21.02
C LEU A 308 -24.74 24.39 -20.52
N ARG A 309 -24.95 25.53 -21.21
CA ARG A 309 -26.01 26.49 -20.88
C ARG A 309 -27.43 25.93 -21.09
N GLU A 310 -27.62 25.06 -22.08
CA GLU A 310 -28.92 24.46 -22.42
C GLU A 310 -29.32 23.37 -21.41
N ARG A 311 -28.33 22.77 -20.73
CA ARG A 311 -28.52 21.63 -19.82
C ARG A 311 -28.82 22.04 -18.38
N LYS A 312 -29.03 23.33 -18.09
CA LYS A 312 -29.30 23.85 -16.73
C LYS A 312 -30.53 23.22 -16.04
N ASN A 313 -31.54 22.84 -16.82
CA ASN A 313 -32.78 22.25 -16.30
C ASN A 313 -32.67 20.74 -16.08
N ALA A 314 -31.69 20.09 -16.71
CA ALA A 314 -31.39 18.67 -16.59
C ALA A 314 -29.87 18.48 -16.58
N PRO A 315 -29.20 18.89 -15.49
CA PRO A 315 -27.75 18.92 -15.43
C PRO A 315 -27.17 17.50 -15.48
N PRO A 316 -26.06 17.29 -16.22
CA PRO A 316 -25.36 16.00 -16.19
C PRO A 316 -24.74 15.72 -14.83
N THR A 317 -24.55 14.43 -14.55
CA THR A 317 -23.79 14.00 -13.37
C THR A 317 -22.32 14.39 -13.50
N PHE A 318 -21.59 14.41 -12.38
CA PHE A 318 -20.15 14.70 -12.37
C PHE A 318 -19.37 13.84 -13.39
N LEU A 319 -19.63 12.53 -13.41
CA LEU A 319 -18.88 11.60 -14.25
C LEU A 319 -19.21 11.77 -15.74
N GLN A 320 -20.48 12.06 -16.07
CA GLN A 320 -20.87 12.36 -17.45
C GLN A 320 -20.15 13.61 -17.95
N LEU A 321 -20.23 14.69 -17.17
CA LEU A 321 -19.63 15.98 -17.52
C LEU A 321 -18.10 15.88 -17.64
N LEU A 322 -17.45 15.19 -16.70
CA LEU A 322 -16.01 14.98 -16.72
C LEU A 322 -15.56 14.18 -17.95
N ARG A 323 -16.31 13.16 -18.35
CA ARG A 323 -16.00 12.36 -19.54
C ARG A 323 -16.11 13.22 -20.80
N GLU A 324 -17.21 13.95 -20.96
CA GLU A 324 -17.46 14.79 -22.12
C GLU A 324 -16.40 15.90 -22.26
N ILE A 325 -16.07 16.58 -21.16
CA ILE A 325 -15.01 17.61 -21.15
C ILE A 325 -13.67 17.01 -21.58
N ARG A 326 -13.29 15.85 -21.06
CA ARG A 326 -12.02 15.22 -21.42
C ARG A 326 -11.95 14.84 -22.89
N THR A 327 -13.04 14.39 -23.49
CA THR A 327 -13.10 14.11 -24.92
C THR A 327 -12.87 15.37 -25.74
N GLU A 328 -13.53 16.48 -25.40
CA GLU A 328 -13.34 17.75 -26.09
C GLU A 328 -11.91 18.30 -25.90
N GLU A 329 -11.31 18.17 -24.70
CA GLU A 329 -9.92 18.58 -24.45
C GLU A 329 -8.93 17.80 -25.31
N GLU A 330 -9.18 16.51 -25.52
CA GLU A 330 -8.32 15.64 -26.35
C GLU A 330 -8.45 16.00 -27.84
N ASP A 331 -9.67 16.34 -28.30
CA ASP A 331 -9.92 16.79 -29.68
C ASP A 331 -9.28 18.17 -29.95
N ASP A 332 -9.40 19.10 -29.01
CA ASP A 332 -8.76 20.42 -29.08
C ASP A 332 -7.23 20.27 -29.14
N ASP A 333 -6.61 19.49 -28.23
CA ASP A 333 -5.16 19.25 -28.21
C ASP A 333 -4.65 18.67 -29.55
N GLN A 334 -5.40 17.74 -30.16
CA GLN A 334 -5.07 17.19 -31.48
C GLN A 334 -5.17 18.21 -32.60
N SER A 335 -6.18 19.08 -32.58
CA SER A 335 -6.36 20.13 -33.59
C SER A 335 -5.18 21.11 -33.62
N TYR A 336 -4.70 21.55 -32.44
CA TYR A 336 -3.55 22.45 -32.33
C TYR A 336 -2.25 21.80 -32.83
N LEU A 337 -2.05 20.50 -32.58
CA LEU A 337 -0.88 19.77 -33.07
C LEU A 337 -0.90 19.67 -34.60
N GLN A 338 -2.06 19.34 -35.19
CA GLN A 338 -2.21 19.24 -36.65
C GLN A 338 -2.01 20.60 -37.34
N GLU A 339 -2.54 21.69 -36.76
CA GLU A 339 -2.30 23.03 -37.28
C GLU A 339 -0.82 23.44 -37.14
N GLY A 340 -0.18 23.14 -36.01
CA GLY A 340 1.24 23.40 -35.81
C GLY A 340 2.14 22.68 -36.83
N GLU A 341 1.83 21.42 -37.15
CA GLU A 341 2.52 20.67 -38.20
C GLU A 341 2.28 21.25 -39.59
N ARG A 342 1.06 21.72 -39.87
CA ARG A 342 0.71 22.39 -41.13
C ARG A 342 1.50 23.68 -41.32
N TRP A 343 1.62 24.50 -40.27
CA TRP A 343 2.41 25.73 -40.32
C TRP A 343 3.91 25.47 -40.51
N LYS A 344 4.47 24.43 -39.89
CA LYS A 344 5.86 24.01 -40.14
C LYS A 344 6.12 23.65 -41.59
N LYS A 345 5.22 22.86 -42.21
CA LYS A 345 5.31 22.50 -43.64
C LYS A 345 5.21 23.69 -44.59
N HIS A 346 4.58 24.79 -44.17
CA HIS A 346 4.50 26.03 -44.95
C HIS A 346 5.73 26.93 -44.79
N LEU A 347 6.55 26.75 -43.75
CA LEU A 347 7.79 27.51 -43.53
C LEU A 347 9.03 26.80 -44.13
N GLU A 348 8.94 25.49 -44.37
CA GLU A 348 10.01 24.67 -44.97
C GLU A 348 9.93 24.58 -46.51
N ASN A 349 8.85 25.09 -47.12
CA ASN A 349 8.68 25.28 -48.57
C ASN A 349 8.70 26.77 -48.91
#